data_AF-A0A259Q0U3-F1
#
_entry.id   AF-A0A259Q0U3-F1
#
_cell.length_a   1.000
_cell.length_b   1.000
_cell.length_c   1.000
_cell.angle_alpha   90.00
_cell.angle_beta   90.00
_cell.angle_gamma   90.00
#
_symmetry.space_group_name_H-M   'P 1'
#
loop_
_entity.id
_entity.type
_entity.pdbx_description
1 polymer ?
#
loop_
_entity_poly.entity_id
_entity_poly.type
_entity_poly.pdbx_seq_one_letter_code
_entity_poly.pdbx_strand_id
1 'polypeptide(L)'
;MKAIHQIRLATAASLLGVMGAAHAAVESLPGGPQVLGLYFQNPVSPIAKQEKFLMDMMLWVCLGIGIVVFGAMFYSVYKHRKSKGAVAAHFHESTKVEIAWTIIPILIVIAILIPATRTVIAQENHSDSFMTVKATGAQWKWGYDYMAGPGKGISFWSTLTTPYSEIYEGKDLPSNFVLAVDHELVVPV
;
A
#
# COMPACT_ATOMS: atom_id res chain seq x y z
N MET A 1 37.48 -6.56 -36.63
CA MET A 1 36.63 -5.64 -35.82
C MET A 1 35.13 -5.98 -35.83
N LYS A 2 34.52 -6.37 -36.97
CA LYS A 2 33.07 -6.66 -37.04
C LYS A 2 32.59 -7.86 -36.18
N ALA A 3 33.40 -8.91 -36.02
CA ALA A 3 33.03 -10.10 -35.27
C ALA A 3 32.90 -9.88 -33.75
N ILE A 4 33.75 -9.03 -33.15
CA ILE A 4 33.70 -8.72 -31.71
C ILE A 4 32.46 -7.90 -31.35
N HIS A 5 31.98 -7.06 -32.27
CA HIS A 5 30.76 -6.26 -32.06
C HIS A 5 29.50 -7.13 -32.12
N GLN A 6 29.46 -8.11 -33.02
CA GLN A 6 28.35 -9.08 -33.15
C GLN A 6 28.22 -9.99 -31.92
N ILE A 7 29.36 -10.46 -31.37
CA ILE A 7 29.37 -11.29 -30.15
C ILE A 7 28.90 -10.50 -28.91
N ARG A 8 29.26 -9.21 -28.80
CA ARG A 8 28.80 -8.32 -27.71
C ARG A 8 27.31 -7.97 -27.81
N LEU A 9 26.78 -7.82 -29.02
CA LEU A 9 25.34 -7.62 -29.23
C LEU A 9 24.53 -8.89 -28.91
N ALA A 10 25.02 -10.06 -29.32
CA ALA A 10 24.35 -11.33 -29.07
C ALA A 10 24.31 -11.67 -27.57
N THR A 11 25.41 -11.42 -26.85
CA THR A 11 25.48 -11.65 -25.39
C THR A 11 24.62 -10.66 -24.59
N ALA A 12 24.56 -9.39 -24.99
CA ALA A 12 23.66 -8.41 -24.38
C ALA A 12 22.18 -8.72 -24.65
N ALA A 13 21.83 -9.13 -25.87
CA ALA A 13 20.47 -9.54 -26.22
C ALA A 13 20.03 -10.81 -25.46
N SER A 14 20.94 -11.77 -25.25
CA SER A 14 20.66 -12.95 -24.42
C SER A 14 20.50 -12.62 -22.94
N LEU A 15 21.28 -11.67 -22.40
CA LEU A 15 21.13 -11.22 -21.01
C LEU A 15 19.81 -10.48 -20.77
N LEU A 16 19.38 -9.61 -21.72
CA LEU A 16 18.06 -8.98 -21.70
C LEU A 16 16.92 -9.99 -21.85
N GLY A 17 17.09 -11.01 -22.69
CA GLY A 17 16.11 -12.10 -22.88
C GLY A 17 15.93 -12.95 -21.62
N VAL A 18 17.02 -13.28 -20.92
CA VAL A 18 16.98 -14.04 -19.66
C VAL A 18 16.38 -13.22 -18.52
N MET A 19 16.69 -11.92 -18.43
CA MET A 19 16.03 -11.04 -17.45
C MET A 19 14.54 -10.85 -17.75
N GLY A 20 14.14 -10.73 -19.01
CA GLY A 20 12.73 -10.63 -19.40
C GLY A 20 11.92 -11.90 -19.12
N ALA A 21 12.50 -13.09 -19.35
CA ALA A 21 11.87 -14.37 -19.08
C ALA A 21 11.73 -14.66 -17.57
N ALA A 22 12.69 -14.24 -16.75
CA ALA A 22 12.61 -14.41 -15.30
C ALA A 22 11.51 -13.54 -14.64
N HIS A 23 11.18 -12.37 -15.22
CA HIS A 23 10.06 -11.54 -14.73
C HIS A 23 8.69 -12.09 -15.15
N ALA A 24 8.60 -12.82 -16.26
CA ALA A 24 7.35 -13.40 -16.75
C ALA A 24 6.86 -14.60 -15.91
N ALA A 25 7.73 -15.21 -15.10
CA ALA A 25 7.42 -16.42 -14.33
C ALA A 25 6.77 -16.15 -12.96
N VAL A 26 6.75 -14.90 -12.48
CA VAL A 26 6.14 -14.55 -11.19
C VAL A 26 4.83 -13.81 -11.47
N GLU A 27 3.71 -14.52 -11.32
CA GLU A 27 2.38 -13.94 -11.47
C GLU A 27 1.87 -13.33 -10.16
N SER A 28 1.04 -12.30 -10.27
CA SER A 28 0.38 -11.70 -9.10
C SER A 28 -0.63 -12.68 -8.50
N LEU A 29 -0.66 -12.78 -7.16
CA LEU A 29 -1.60 -13.66 -6.50
C LEU A 29 -3.03 -13.12 -6.64
N PRO A 30 -4.01 -13.89 -7.17
CA PRO A 30 -5.40 -13.45 -7.22
C PRO A 30 -5.93 -13.13 -5.82
N GLY A 31 -6.47 -11.93 -5.61
CA GLY A 31 -6.90 -11.47 -4.29
C GLY A 31 -5.77 -11.23 -3.27
N GLY A 32 -4.51 -11.37 -3.68
CA GLY A 32 -3.32 -11.23 -2.85
C GLY A 32 -2.38 -10.12 -3.31
N PRO A 33 -1.14 -10.10 -2.82
CA PRO A 33 -0.15 -9.11 -3.22
C PRO A 33 0.21 -9.26 -4.70
N GLN A 34 0.40 -8.11 -5.35
CA GLN A 34 0.85 -8.04 -6.74
C GLN A 34 2.38 -8.05 -6.81
N VAL A 35 2.91 -8.68 -7.85
CA VAL A 35 4.34 -8.67 -8.14
C VAL A 35 4.75 -7.23 -8.50
N LEU A 36 5.74 -6.70 -7.78
CA LEU A 36 6.13 -5.28 -7.85
C LEU A 36 4.99 -4.30 -7.50
N GLY A 37 4.02 -4.72 -6.68
CA GLY A 37 2.97 -3.84 -6.19
C GLY A 37 3.53 -2.67 -5.39
N LEU A 38 3.30 -1.44 -5.88
CA LEU A 38 3.71 -0.19 -5.21
C LEU A 38 2.57 0.45 -4.41
N TYR A 39 1.39 -0.15 -4.43
CA TYR A 39 0.18 0.41 -3.85
C TYR A 39 -0.67 -0.66 -3.15
N PHE A 40 -1.79 -0.24 -2.55
CA PHE A 40 -2.73 -1.13 -1.89
C PHE A 40 -3.32 -2.17 -2.86
N GLN A 41 -3.73 -3.31 -2.28
CA GLN A 41 -4.52 -4.31 -2.98
C GLN A 41 -5.87 -3.72 -3.44
N ASN A 42 -6.51 -4.38 -4.42
CA ASN A 42 -7.80 -3.94 -4.92
C ASN A 42 -8.86 -4.04 -3.80
N PRO A 43 -9.62 -2.96 -3.51
CA PRO A 43 -10.58 -2.97 -2.42
C PRO A 43 -11.81 -3.82 -2.78
N VAL A 44 -12.11 -4.81 -1.93
CA VAL A 44 -13.23 -5.75 -2.11
C VAL A 44 -14.43 -5.47 -1.21
N SER A 45 -14.34 -4.49 -0.30
CA SER A 45 -15.46 -4.06 0.56
C SER A 45 -15.80 -2.58 0.35
N PRO A 46 -17.03 -2.13 0.67
CA PRO A 46 -17.39 -0.72 0.63
C PRO A 46 -16.49 0.16 1.51
N ILE A 47 -16.10 -0.31 2.69
CA ILE A 47 -15.18 0.39 3.60
C ILE A 47 -13.78 0.48 2.99
N ALA A 48 -13.25 -0.62 2.43
CA ALA A 48 -11.94 -0.59 1.77
C ALA A 48 -11.89 0.38 0.59
N LYS A 49 -13.00 0.57 -0.13
CA LYS A 49 -13.10 1.60 -1.20
C LYS A 49 -13.02 3.02 -0.62
N GLN A 50 -13.63 3.28 0.53
CA GLN A 50 -13.55 4.56 1.22
C GLN A 50 -12.13 4.81 1.77
N GLU A 51 -11.50 3.82 2.37
CA GLU A 51 -10.10 3.90 2.84
C GLU A 51 -9.14 4.18 1.70
N LYS A 52 -9.28 3.47 0.57
CA LYS A 52 -8.48 3.74 -0.63
C LYS A 52 -8.68 5.18 -1.12
N PHE A 53 -9.92 5.68 -1.15
CA PHE A 53 -10.19 7.07 -1.51
C PHE A 53 -9.49 8.06 -0.58
N LEU A 54 -9.55 7.82 0.74
CA LEU A 54 -8.86 8.67 1.73
C LEU A 54 -7.34 8.66 1.53
N MET A 55 -6.77 7.49 1.25
CA MET A 55 -5.35 7.37 0.95
C MET A 55 -4.98 8.13 -0.32
N ASP A 56 -5.74 7.95 -1.41
CA ASP A 56 -5.52 8.66 -2.67
C ASP A 56 -5.56 10.19 -2.43
N MET A 57 -6.57 10.68 -1.71
CA MET A 57 -6.71 12.09 -1.33
C MET A 57 -5.51 12.59 -0.53
N MET A 58 -5.09 11.86 0.50
CA MET A 58 -3.96 12.24 1.35
C MET A 58 -2.66 12.30 0.54
N LEU A 59 -2.44 11.33 -0.36
CA LEU A 59 -1.27 11.32 -1.23
C LEU A 59 -1.23 12.56 -2.14
N TRP A 60 -2.37 12.97 -2.70
CA TRP A 60 -2.45 14.20 -3.51
C TRP A 60 -2.19 15.47 -2.69
N VAL A 61 -2.68 15.54 -1.45
CA VAL A 61 -2.39 16.66 -0.54
C VAL A 61 -0.90 16.71 -0.21
N CYS A 62 -0.30 15.59 0.17
CA CYS A 62 1.13 15.47 0.46
C CYS A 62 1.97 15.87 -0.76
N LEU A 63 1.60 15.42 -1.96
CA LEU A 63 2.28 15.79 -3.19
C LEU A 63 2.17 17.30 -3.45
N GLY A 64 1.00 17.90 -3.28
CA GLY A 64 0.79 19.33 -3.42
C GLY A 64 1.66 20.16 -2.47
N ILE A 65 1.69 19.79 -1.18
CA ILE A 65 2.55 20.43 -0.18
C ILE A 65 4.03 20.24 -0.55
N GLY A 66 4.41 19.03 -0.97
CA GLY A 66 5.76 18.72 -1.44
C GLY A 66 6.18 19.63 -2.59
N ILE A 67 5.34 19.79 -3.62
CA ILE A 67 5.62 20.69 -4.76
C ILE A 67 5.82 22.13 -4.29
N VAL A 68 5.00 22.62 -3.35
CA VAL A 68 5.14 23.99 -2.81
C VAL A 68 6.46 24.16 -2.06
N VAL A 69 6.80 23.23 -1.17
CA VAL A 69 8.03 23.28 -0.36
C VAL A 69 9.27 23.13 -1.23
N PHE A 70 9.33 22.08 -2.05
CA PHE A 70 10.45 21.85 -2.96
C PHE A 70 10.57 22.97 -4.00
N GLY A 71 9.44 23.48 -4.51
CA GLY A 71 9.42 24.62 -5.41
C GLY A 71 10.02 25.88 -4.78
N ALA A 72 9.61 26.23 -3.56
CA ALA A 72 10.17 27.36 -2.81
C ALA A 72 11.67 27.16 -2.54
N MET A 73 12.08 25.95 -2.16
CA MET A 73 13.48 25.62 -1.92
C MET A 73 14.33 25.71 -3.19
N PHE A 74 13.91 25.09 -4.30
CA PHE A 74 14.62 25.16 -5.57
C PHE A 74 14.69 26.58 -6.11
N TYR A 75 13.61 27.33 -6.00
CA TYR A 75 13.59 28.75 -6.34
C TYR A 75 14.60 29.53 -5.51
N SER A 76 14.61 29.32 -4.19
CA SER A 76 15.52 30.00 -3.27
C SER A 76 16.99 29.72 -3.62
N VAL A 77 17.35 28.45 -3.79
CA VAL A 77 18.70 28.02 -4.18
C VAL A 77 19.09 28.58 -5.55
N TYR A 78 18.17 28.57 -6.52
CA TYR A 78 18.47 29.03 -7.87
C TYR A 78 18.67 30.56 -7.94
N LYS A 79 17.81 31.33 -7.26
CA LYS A 79 17.73 32.80 -7.33
C LYS A 79 18.66 33.49 -6.36
N HIS A 80 18.78 33.01 -5.12
CA HIS A 80 19.54 33.66 -4.05
C HIS A 80 20.98 33.12 -3.87
N ARG A 81 21.53 32.41 -4.87
CA ARG A 81 22.93 31.95 -4.82
C ARG A 81 23.93 33.11 -4.90
N LYS A 82 25.04 32.99 -4.16
CA LYS A 82 26.16 33.96 -4.16
C LYS A 82 26.72 34.21 -5.57
N SER A 83 26.83 33.19 -6.40
CA SER A 83 27.40 33.34 -7.76
C SER A 83 26.54 34.17 -8.72
N LYS A 84 25.29 34.50 -8.36
CA LYS A 84 24.44 35.44 -9.10
C LYS A 84 24.47 36.86 -8.53
N GLY A 85 25.36 37.15 -7.58
CA GLY A 85 25.44 38.46 -6.93
C GLY A 85 24.28 38.74 -5.98
N ALA A 86 23.60 37.71 -5.46
CA ALA A 86 22.53 37.89 -4.50
C ALA A 86 23.07 38.51 -3.20
N VAL A 87 22.49 39.65 -2.79
CA VAL A 87 22.77 40.31 -1.51
C VAL A 87 21.68 39.93 -0.51
N ALA A 88 22.07 39.63 0.72
CA ALA A 88 21.13 39.28 1.78
C ALA A 88 20.22 40.47 2.10
N ALA A 89 18.91 40.22 2.20
CA ALA A 89 17.96 41.21 2.68
C ALA A 89 17.99 41.28 4.21
N HIS A 90 17.77 42.47 4.78
CA HIS A 90 17.69 42.67 6.23
C HIS A 90 16.23 42.72 6.68
N PHE A 91 15.71 41.59 7.14
CA PHE A 91 14.43 41.46 7.84
C PHE A 91 14.54 40.33 8.86
N HIS A 92 13.78 40.40 9.95
CA HIS A 92 13.86 39.42 11.04
C HIS A 92 12.57 38.61 11.23
N GLU A 93 11.42 39.17 10.89
CA GLU A 93 10.13 38.49 11.06
C GLU A 93 9.08 39.03 10.08
N SER A 94 7.98 38.28 9.95
CA SER A 94 6.79 38.77 9.27
C SER A 94 5.55 38.12 9.85
N THR A 95 4.89 38.82 10.77
CA THR A 95 3.64 38.37 11.40
C THR A 95 2.58 37.98 10.37
N LYS A 96 2.53 38.67 9.22
CA LYS A 96 1.58 38.34 8.13
C LYS A 96 1.85 36.97 7.53
N VAL A 97 3.11 36.62 7.30
CA VAL A 97 3.49 35.33 6.72
C VAL A 97 3.32 34.22 7.76
N GLU A 98 3.64 34.52 9.03
CA GLU A 98 3.40 33.64 10.18
C GLU A 98 1.94 33.22 10.33
N ILE A 99 1.04 34.19 10.26
CA ILE A 99 -0.40 33.93 10.30
C ILE A 99 -0.82 33.06 9.11
N ALA A 100 -0.34 33.38 7.90
CA ALA A 100 -0.71 32.65 6.69
C ALA A 100 -0.29 31.16 6.76
N TRP A 101 0.96 30.87 7.11
CA TRP A 101 1.43 29.48 7.18
C TRP A 101 0.92 28.72 8.40
N THR A 102 0.28 29.38 9.37
CA THR A 102 -0.35 28.71 10.51
C THR A 102 -1.79 28.35 10.20
N ILE A 103 -2.53 29.27 9.58
CA ILE A 103 -3.95 29.06 9.22
C ILE A 103 -4.08 28.03 8.09
N ILE A 104 -3.21 28.09 7.06
CA ILE A 104 -3.32 27.20 5.90
C ILE A 104 -3.24 25.71 6.30
N PRO A 105 -2.24 25.24 7.08
CA PRO A 105 -2.18 23.85 7.53
C PRO A 105 -3.38 23.44 8.39
N ILE A 106 -3.89 24.33 9.25
CA ILE A 106 -5.08 24.05 10.07
C ILE A 106 -6.29 23.77 9.17
N LEU A 107 -6.52 24.59 8.15
CA LEU A 107 -7.62 24.40 7.20
C LEU A 107 -7.47 23.09 6.41
N ILE A 108 -6.25 22.74 6.00
CA ILE A 108 -5.97 21.46 5.31
C ILE A 108 -6.34 20.27 6.21
N VAL A 109 -5.93 20.30 7.48
CA VAL A 109 -6.25 19.22 8.44
C VAL A 109 -7.76 19.09 8.65
N ILE A 110 -8.47 20.20 8.84
CA ILE A 110 -9.93 20.19 9.01
C ILE A 110 -10.61 19.58 7.77
N ALA A 111 -10.15 19.93 6.57
CA ALA A 111 -10.71 19.38 5.33
C ALA A 111 -10.53 17.86 5.22
N ILE A 112 -9.40 17.32 5.69
CA ILE A 112 -9.12 15.87 5.70
C ILE A 112 -9.91 15.16 6.82
N LEU A 113 -10.08 15.82 7.97
CA LEU A 113 -10.72 15.23 9.15
C LEU A 113 -12.18 14.82 8.91
N ILE A 114 -12.93 15.62 8.15
CA ILE A 114 -14.36 15.38 7.89
C ILE A 114 -14.61 14.04 7.20
N PRO A 115 -14.04 13.75 6.01
CA PRO A 115 -14.26 12.46 5.34
C PRO A 115 -13.61 11.29 6.10
N ALA A 116 -12.51 11.51 6.80
CA ALA A 116 -11.86 10.48 7.62
C ALA A 116 -12.78 10.02 8.77
N THR A 117 -13.33 10.96 9.54
CA THR A 117 -14.24 10.67 10.66
C THR A 117 -15.48 9.92 10.18
N ARG A 118 -16.05 10.31 9.04
CA ARG A 118 -17.21 9.62 8.46
C ARG A 118 -16.92 8.15 8.13
N THR A 119 -15.72 7.87 7.61
CA THR A 119 -15.30 6.50 7.25
C THR A 119 -15.11 5.64 8.51
N VAL A 120 -14.47 6.20 9.55
CA VAL A 120 -14.30 5.51 10.84
C VAL A 120 -15.65 5.18 11.47
N ILE A 121 -16.59 6.13 11.49
CA ILE A 121 -17.95 5.87 12.01
C ILE A 121 -18.65 4.77 11.22
N ALA A 122 -18.48 4.74 9.89
CA ALA A 122 -19.06 3.70 9.04
C ALA A 122 -18.43 2.33 9.28
N GLN A 123 -17.13 2.27 9.57
CA GLN A 123 -16.40 1.03 9.87
C GLN A 123 -16.86 0.39 11.19
N GLU A 124 -17.09 1.21 12.21
CA GLU A 124 -17.52 0.76 13.55
C GLU A 124 -19.02 0.44 13.62
N ASN A 125 -19.79 0.69 12.54
CA ASN A 125 -21.20 0.36 12.51
C ASN A 125 -21.41 -1.14 12.23
N HIS A 126 -21.70 -1.90 13.29
CA HIS A 126 -22.01 -3.33 13.22
C HIS A 126 -23.51 -3.65 13.34
N SER A 127 -24.36 -2.63 13.24
CA SER A 127 -25.82 -2.81 13.23
C SER A 127 -26.24 -3.61 11.99
N ASP A 128 -27.32 -4.40 12.10
CA ASP A 128 -27.91 -5.14 10.98
C ASP A 128 -27.00 -6.20 10.32
N SER A 129 -26.22 -6.93 11.12
CA SER A 129 -25.41 -8.03 10.61
C SER A 129 -26.26 -9.18 10.03
N PHE A 130 -25.96 -9.59 8.79
CA PHE A 130 -26.55 -10.75 8.13
C PHE A 130 -26.03 -12.09 8.68
N MET A 131 -24.78 -12.14 9.14
CA MET A 131 -24.11 -13.34 9.64
C MET A 131 -23.07 -12.97 10.70
N THR A 132 -22.95 -13.80 11.74
CA THR A 132 -21.99 -13.58 12.82
C THR A 132 -21.01 -14.74 12.89
N VAL A 133 -19.74 -14.47 12.64
CA VAL A 133 -18.63 -15.42 12.79
C VAL A 133 -17.74 -14.96 13.93
N LYS A 134 -17.45 -15.86 14.87
CA LYS A 134 -16.47 -15.63 15.94
C LYS A 134 -15.12 -16.22 15.51
N ALA A 135 -14.12 -15.35 15.35
CA ALA A 135 -12.74 -15.77 15.11
C ALA A 135 -11.97 -15.84 16.43
N THR A 136 -11.38 -17.00 16.72
CA THR A 136 -10.56 -17.25 17.93
C THR A 136 -9.11 -17.46 17.52
N GLY A 137 -8.22 -16.59 18.01
CA GLY A 137 -6.78 -16.77 17.82
C GLY A 137 -6.23 -17.80 18.81
N ALA A 138 -5.51 -18.80 18.31
CA ALA A 138 -4.71 -19.73 19.11
C ALA A 138 -3.25 -19.70 18.62
N GLN A 139 -2.37 -20.41 19.31
CA GLN A 139 -0.95 -20.46 18.94
C GLN A 139 -0.79 -21.01 17.51
N TRP A 140 -0.43 -20.12 16.58
CA TRP A 140 -0.20 -20.37 15.15
C TRP A 140 -1.40 -20.92 14.34
N LYS A 141 -2.63 -20.69 14.78
CA LYS A 141 -3.84 -21.09 14.03
C LYS A 141 -5.06 -20.24 14.41
N TRP A 142 -6.09 -20.30 13.59
CA TRP A 142 -7.35 -19.60 13.81
C TRP A 142 -8.52 -20.58 13.93
N GLY A 143 -9.42 -20.35 14.88
CA GLY A 143 -10.68 -21.09 15.01
C GLY A 143 -11.84 -20.22 14.57
N TYR A 144 -12.77 -20.77 13.80
CA TYR A 144 -13.95 -20.05 13.32
C TYR A 144 -15.21 -20.75 13.77
N ASP A 145 -16.09 -20.01 14.47
CA ASP A 145 -17.40 -20.50 14.86
C ASP A 145 -18.51 -19.64 14.24
N TYR A 146 -19.40 -20.27 13.48
CA TYR A 146 -20.57 -19.59 12.87
C TYR A 146 -21.70 -19.53 13.89
N MET A 147 -21.90 -18.35 14.50
CA MET A 147 -22.80 -18.14 15.64
C MET A 147 -24.25 -17.86 15.21
N ALA A 148 -24.43 -17.13 14.11
CA ALA A 148 -25.74 -16.75 13.57
C ALA A 148 -25.67 -16.53 12.06
N GLY A 149 -26.80 -16.74 11.36
CA GLY A 149 -26.88 -16.66 9.90
C GLY A 149 -26.68 -18.01 9.20
N PRO A 150 -26.44 -18.01 7.88
CA PRO A 150 -26.11 -19.22 7.12
C PRO A 150 -24.87 -19.93 7.70
N GLY A 151 -24.93 -21.26 7.79
CA GLY A 151 -23.83 -22.05 8.36
C GLY A 151 -23.77 -22.08 9.90
N LYS A 152 -24.78 -21.55 10.60
CA LYS A 152 -24.87 -21.60 12.07
C LYS A 152 -24.61 -23.02 12.60
N GLY A 153 -23.72 -23.13 13.58
CA GLY A 153 -23.34 -24.39 14.23
C GLY A 153 -22.10 -25.05 13.64
N ILE A 154 -21.59 -24.55 12.52
CA ILE A 154 -20.29 -24.97 11.97
C ILE A 154 -19.16 -24.38 12.84
N SER A 155 -18.20 -25.22 13.19
CA SER A 155 -16.98 -24.86 13.94
C SER A 155 -15.79 -25.65 13.40
N PHE A 156 -14.68 -24.97 13.15
CA PHE A 156 -13.44 -25.61 12.69
C PHE A 156 -12.20 -24.80 13.05
N TRP A 157 -11.04 -25.46 12.95
CA TRP A 157 -9.72 -24.84 13.03
C TRP A 157 -9.12 -24.71 11.63
N SER A 158 -8.42 -23.61 11.39
CA SER A 158 -7.72 -23.27 10.17
C SER A 158 -6.23 -23.10 10.48
N THR A 159 -5.41 -23.90 9.81
CA THR A 159 -3.95 -23.88 9.90
C THR A 159 -3.33 -23.73 8.50
N LEU A 160 -2.08 -23.26 8.44
CA LEU A 160 -1.33 -23.25 7.19
C LEU A 160 -1.21 -24.67 6.62
N THR A 161 -1.45 -24.80 5.31
CA THR A 161 -1.34 -26.08 4.59
C THR A 161 0.09 -26.53 4.40
N THR A 162 1.00 -25.57 4.20
CA THR A 162 2.41 -25.84 3.91
C THR A 162 3.12 -26.36 5.15
N PRO A 163 3.63 -27.61 5.14
CA PRO A 163 4.39 -28.15 6.27
C PRO A 163 5.69 -27.37 6.47
N TYR A 164 6.09 -27.17 7.73
CA TYR A 164 7.31 -26.45 8.07
C TYR A 164 8.55 -27.06 7.38
N SER A 165 8.66 -28.38 7.31
CA SER A 165 9.79 -29.07 6.66
C SER A 165 9.98 -28.67 5.20
N GLU A 166 8.89 -28.48 4.44
CA GLU A 166 8.96 -28.16 3.01
C GLU A 166 9.47 -26.74 2.75
N ILE A 167 9.23 -25.82 3.69
CA ILE A 167 9.71 -24.43 3.63
C ILE A 167 11.24 -24.37 3.74
N TYR A 168 11.86 -25.23 4.56
CA TYR A 168 13.32 -25.23 4.78
C TYR A 168 14.08 -26.19 3.87
N GLU A 169 13.40 -27.19 3.30
CA GLU A 169 13.99 -28.14 2.35
C GLU A 169 14.18 -27.54 0.93
N GLY A 170 13.75 -26.29 0.70
CA GLY A 170 13.94 -25.61 -0.58
C GLY A 170 13.16 -26.23 -1.73
N LYS A 171 12.00 -26.83 -1.45
CA LYS A 171 11.09 -27.38 -2.46
C LYS A 171 10.43 -26.24 -3.25
N ASP A 172 10.04 -26.54 -4.49
CA ASP A 172 9.20 -25.64 -5.28
C ASP A 172 7.81 -25.54 -4.63
N LEU A 173 7.55 -24.42 -3.96
CA LEU A 173 6.31 -24.13 -3.24
C LEU A 173 5.38 -23.25 -4.08
N PRO A 174 4.05 -23.36 -3.91
CA PRO A 174 3.09 -22.48 -4.56
C PRO A 174 3.29 -21.03 -4.10
N SER A 175 2.90 -20.07 -4.94
CA SER A 175 3.12 -18.63 -4.67
C SER A 175 2.43 -18.12 -3.40
N ASN A 176 1.39 -18.81 -2.93
CA ASN A 176 0.62 -18.50 -1.72
C ASN A 176 0.96 -19.39 -0.52
N PHE A 177 2.12 -20.07 -0.50
CA PHE A 177 2.44 -21.07 0.54
C PHE A 177 2.38 -20.55 1.99
N VAL A 178 2.57 -19.25 2.22
CA VAL A 178 2.44 -18.60 3.54
C VAL A 178 1.04 -18.07 3.86
N LEU A 179 0.11 -18.20 2.92
CA LEU A 179 -1.26 -17.69 3.00
C LEU A 179 -2.30 -18.82 2.90
N ALA A 180 -1.96 -19.93 2.25
CA ALA A 180 -2.86 -21.05 2.01
C ALA A 180 -3.18 -21.81 3.30
N VAL A 181 -4.46 -21.99 3.58
CA VAL A 181 -4.99 -22.68 4.77
C VAL A 181 -5.77 -23.94 4.41
N ASP A 182 -5.87 -24.87 5.35
CA ASP A 182 -6.52 -26.17 5.16
C ASP A 182 -8.05 -26.05 5.11
N HIS A 183 -8.59 -25.16 5.94
CA HIS A 183 -10.00 -24.78 5.98
C HIS A 183 -10.14 -23.27 5.82
N GLU A 184 -10.79 -22.84 4.74
CA GLU A 184 -11.04 -21.43 4.44
C GLU A 184 -12.28 -20.91 5.16
N LEU A 185 -12.24 -19.64 5.60
CA LEU A 185 -13.43 -18.93 6.03
C LEU A 185 -14.25 -18.51 4.80
N VAL A 186 -15.46 -19.04 4.66
CA VAL A 186 -16.34 -18.74 3.52
C VAL A 186 -17.49 -17.85 3.96
N VAL A 187 -17.73 -16.79 3.20
CA VAL A 187 -18.85 -15.86 3.37
C VAL A 187 -19.62 -15.71 2.05
N PRO A 188 -20.94 -15.49 2.09
CA PRO A 188 -21.72 -15.22 0.88
C PRO A 188 -21.40 -13.85 0.29
N VAL A 189 -21.52 -13.73 -1.04
CA VAL A 189 -21.31 -12.50 -1.82
C VAL A 189 -22.60 -11.75 -2.12
#